data_AF-A0A453DL77-F1
#
_entry.id   AF-A0A453DL77-F1
#
_cell.length_a   1.000
_cell.length_b   1.000
_cell.length_c   1.000
_cell.angle_alpha   90.00
_cell.angle_beta   90.00
_cell.angle_gamma   90.00
#
_symmetry.space_group_name_H-M   'P 1'
#
loop_
_entity.id
_entity.type
_entity.pdbx_description
1 polymer ?
#
loop_
_entity_poly.entity_id
_entity_poly.type
_entity_poly.pdbx_seq_one_letter_code
_entity_poly.pdbx_strand_id
1 'polypeptide(L)'
;AAPRASSAVAPALPPPPNAGPPGEARAPSAMATAAGATGAAALWQPQEEGLREICAVLEAHISPNSDQARIWQQLQHYAQFPDFNNYLVFLLARGQGKSFEVRQAAGLLLKNNLRAAFVSMPPSSQQYIKSELLPCIGANNRAIRSTVGTVISVLFQIVGVTGWIELFQALHQCLDSNDLDHMEGAMDAIYKICEDVPEELDVDVPGLSERPINVFMPRMLQFFQSPHASLRKLSLGCINQYIVVMPSV
;
A
#
# COMPACT_ATOMS: atom_id res chain seq x y z
N ALA A 1 27.81 -13.67 -22.93
CA ALA A 1 27.40 -12.26 -22.88
C ALA A 1 26.02 -12.15 -23.50
N ALA A 2 24.98 -11.94 -22.69
CA ALA A 2 23.59 -11.78 -23.11
C ALA A 2 23.06 -10.46 -22.50
N PRO A 3 22.20 -9.71 -23.20
CA PRO A 3 21.92 -8.32 -22.87
C PRO A 3 20.94 -8.21 -21.69
N ARG A 4 21.22 -7.27 -20.79
CA ARG A 4 20.35 -6.90 -19.67
C ARG A 4 19.12 -6.17 -20.20
N ALA A 5 17.93 -6.70 -19.92
CA ALA A 5 16.67 -5.97 -20.12
C ALA A 5 16.62 -4.80 -19.12
N SER A 6 16.50 -3.59 -19.67
CA SER A 6 16.43 -2.34 -18.92
C SER A 6 15.10 -2.25 -18.17
N SER A 7 15.17 -2.18 -16.83
CA SER A 7 14.05 -1.83 -15.96
C SER A 7 13.65 -0.39 -16.27
N ALA A 8 12.52 -0.18 -16.94
CA ALA A 8 11.95 1.14 -17.14
C ALA A 8 11.45 1.68 -15.78
N VAL A 9 12.31 2.46 -15.14
CA VAL A 9 11.98 3.29 -13.97
C VAL A 9 11.01 4.37 -14.45
N ALA A 10 9.80 4.40 -13.89
CA ALA A 10 8.90 5.54 -14.09
C ALA A 10 9.60 6.83 -13.62
N PRO A 11 9.64 7.90 -14.44
CA PRO A 11 10.40 9.09 -14.11
C PRO A 11 9.83 9.77 -12.85
N ALA A 12 10.75 10.25 -12.00
CA ALA A 12 10.42 11.09 -10.85
C ALA A 12 9.71 12.38 -11.31
N LEU A 13 8.67 12.76 -10.58
CA LEU A 13 7.82 13.93 -10.89
C LEU A 13 8.59 15.25 -10.70
N PRO A 14 8.62 16.15 -11.70
CA PRO A 14 9.04 17.53 -11.52
C PRO A 14 7.95 18.37 -10.82
N PRO A 15 8.32 19.47 -10.12
CA PRO A 15 7.36 20.35 -9.45
C PRO A 15 6.49 21.14 -10.45
N PRO A 16 5.28 21.58 -10.04
CA PRO A 16 4.28 22.13 -10.96
C PRO A 16 4.66 23.52 -11.50
N PRO A 17 4.38 23.83 -12.78
CA PRO A 17 4.29 25.21 -13.25
C PRO A 17 2.94 25.83 -12.84
N ASN A 18 2.98 27.13 -12.50
CA ASN A 18 1.84 27.96 -12.07
C ASN A 18 0.53 27.65 -12.81
N ALA A 19 -0.51 27.26 -12.07
CA ALA A 19 -1.84 26.99 -12.61
C ALA A 19 -2.64 28.30 -12.83
N GLY A 20 -3.08 28.52 -14.06
CA GLY A 20 -4.18 29.45 -14.39
C GLY A 20 -5.54 28.92 -13.90
N PRO A 21 -6.61 29.73 -13.97
CA PRO A 21 -7.86 29.45 -13.28
C PRO A 21 -8.59 28.21 -13.83
N PRO A 22 -9.29 27.44 -12.98
CA PRO A 22 -9.88 26.16 -13.36
C PRO A 22 -11.15 26.34 -14.20
N GLY A 23 -11.27 25.56 -15.28
CA GLY A 23 -12.55 25.28 -15.93
C GLY A 23 -13.31 24.23 -15.14
N GLU A 24 -14.63 24.41 -15.00
CA GLU A 24 -15.53 23.61 -14.18
C GLU A 24 -15.47 22.10 -14.51
N ALA A 25 -14.72 21.34 -13.71
CA ALA A 25 -14.87 19.90 -13.61
C ALA A 25 -16.11 19.62 -12.75
N ARG A 26 -17.15 19.07 -13.38
CA ARG A 26 -18.41 18.71 -12.71
C ARG A 26 -18.12 17.62 -11.66
N ALA A 27 -18.46 17.90 -10.40
CA ALA A 27 -18.27 16.95 -9.31
C ALA A 27 -19.08 15.66 -9.54
N PRO A 28 -18.53 14.49 -9.22
CA PRO A 28 -19.24 13.22 -9.32
C PRO A 28 -20.41 13.22 -8.34
N SER A 29 -21.63 13.03 -8.84
CA SER A 29 -22.84 12.98 -8.00
C SER A 29 -22.86 11.81 -7.01
N ALA A 30 -21.90 10.88 -7.10
CA ALA A 30 -21.79 9.68 -6.27
C ALA A 30 -20.99 9.87 -4.97
N MET A 31 -19.93 10.70 -4.97
CA MET A 31 -18.98 10.79 -3.84
C MET A 31 -19.50 11.65 -2.66
N ALA A 32 -20.69 12.25 -2.81
CA ALA A 32 -21.28 13.18 -1.83
C ALA A 32 -22.18 12.51 -0.76
N THR A 33 -22.37 11.19 -0.78
CA THR A 33 -23.46 10.55 0.01
C THR A 33 -23.03 9.79 1.27
N ALA A 34 -21.78 9.86 1.71
CA ALA A 34 -21.34 9.16 2.93
C ALA A 34 -21.48 9.96 4.26
N ALA A 35 -22.20 11.08 4.25
CA ALA A 35 -22.43 11.91 5.45
C ALA A 35 -23.89 11.80 5.93
N GLY A 36 -24.32 10.62 6.40
CA GLY A 36 -25.65 10.48 6.99
C GLY A 36 -26.16 9.06 7.15
N ALA A 37 -25.52 8.26 8.00
CA ALA A 37 -26.16 7.04 8.54
C ALA A 37 -25.72 6.84 10.00
N THR A 38 -26.51 7.38 10.92
CA THR A 38 -26.52 7.00 12.33
C THR A 38 -27.14 5.60 12.45
N GLY A 39 -26.35 4.58 12.79
CA GLY A 39 -26.84 3.25 13.19
C GLY A 39 -26.05 2.10 12.56
N ALA A 40 -25.24 1.42 13.38
CA ALA A 40 -24.38 0.27 13.07
C ALA A 40 -23.25 0.53 12.06
N ALA A 41 -22.05 0.04 12.35
CA ALA A 41 -20.87 0.17 11.49
C ALA A 41 -21.07 -0.61 10.18
N ALA A 42 -21.75 -0.02 9.20
CA ALA A 42 -21.85 -0.55 7.86
C ALA A 42 -20.46 -0.49 7.21
N LEU A 43 -19.92 -1.63 6.81
CA LEU A 43 -18.72 -1.71 5.97
C LEU A 43 -18.94 -0.85 4.71
N TRP A 44 -17.97 0.02 4.42
CA TRP A 44 -18.00 0.85 3.22
C TRP A 44 -18.08 -0.04 1.96
N GLN A 45 -18.89 0.39 0.99
CA GLN A 45 -19.03 -0.27 -0.29
C GLN A 45 -18.91 0.78 -1.41
N PRO A 46 -18.23 0.44 -2.53
CA PRO A 46 -18.11 1.36 -3.65
C PRO A 46 -19.45 1.54 -4.34
N GLN A 47 -19.74 2.77 -4.76
CA GLN A 47 -20.82 3.03 -5.72
C GLN A 47 -20.31 2.76 -7.13
N GLU A 48 -21.12 2.10 -7.96
CA GLU A 48 -20.71 1.65 -9.29
C GLU A 48 -20.33 2.84 -10.20
N GLU A 49 -21.08 3.94 -10.12
CA GLU A 49 -20.77 5.19 -10.82
C GLU A 49 -19.40 5.75 -10.44
N GLY A 50 -19.14 5.91 -9.14
CA GLY A 50 -17.88 6.46 -8.64
C GLY A 50 -16.70 5.57 -9.01
N LEU A 51 -16.87 4.25 -8.90
CA LEU A 51 -15.85 3.28 -9.29
C LEU A 51 -15.51 3.38 -10.78
N ARG A 52 -16.54 3.50 -11.63
CA ARG A 52 -16.38 3.63 -13.09
C ARG A 52 -15.62 4.90 -13.46
N GLU A 53 -15.96 6.03 -12.84
CA GLU A 53 -15.29 7.31 -13.08
C GLU A 53 -13.83 7.29 -12.64
N ILE A 54 -13.53 6.80 -11.44
CA ILE A 54 -12.15 6.70 -10.93
C ILE A 54 -11.33 5.74 -11.80
N CYS A 55 -11.91 4.62 -12.23
CA CYS A 55 -11.26 3.71 -13.17
C CYS A 55 -10.91 4.43 -14.48
N ALA A 56 -11.85 5.16 -15.08
CA ALA A 56 -11.62 5.85 -16.34
C ALA A 56 -10.49 6.89 -16.23
N VAL A 57 -10.43 7.61 -15.11
CA VAL A 57 -9.36 8.59 -14.85
C VAL A 57 -8.00 7.90 -14.64
N LEU A 58 -7.96 6.77 -13.92
CA LEU A 58 -6.73 5.99 -13.73
C LEU A 58 -6.25 5.34 -15.04
N GLU A 59 -7.16 4.82 -15.86
CA GLU A 59 -6.85 4.29 -17.19
C GLU A 59 -6.28 5.39 -18.09
N ALA A 60 -6.88 6.59 -18.06
CA ALA A 60 -6.37 7.74 -18.79
C ALA A 60 -5.00 8.21 -18.27
N HIS A 61 -4.75 8.16 -16.95
CA HIS A 61 -3.48 8.53 -16.33
C HIS A 61 -2.31 7.65 -16.80
N ILE A 62 -2.57 6.37 -17.04
CA ILE A 62 -1.54 5.42 -17.50
C ILE A 62 -1.29 5.56 -19.02
N SER A 63 -2.24 6.10 -19.77
CA SER A 63 -2.13 6.24 -21.22
C SER A 63 -1.15 7.38 -21.61
N PRO A 64 -0.20 7.11 -22.54
CA PRO A 64 0.83 8.09 -22.92
C PRO A 64 0.29 9.25 -23.76
N ASN A 65 -0.89 9.11 -24.37
CA ASN A 65 -1.47 10.12 -25.27
C ASN A 65 -2.50 11.04 -24.59
N SER A 66 -2.64 10.94 -23.26
CA SER A 66 -3.63 11.70 -22.50
C SER A 66 -3.12 13.06 -22.06
N ASP A 67 -4.05 14.00 -21.84
CA ASP A 67 -3.78 15.28 -21.17
C ASP A 67 -3.54 15.04 -19.66
N GLN A 68 -2.27 14.80 -19.33
CA GLN A 68 -1.83 14.51 -17.96
C GLN A 68 -2.14 15.65 -16.99
N ALA A 69 -2.12 16.91 -17.44
CA ALA A 69 -2.42 18.05 -16.58
C ALA A 69 -3.89 18.06 -16.15
N ARG A 70 -4.81 17.83 -17.10
CA ARG A 70 -6.24 17.74 -16.81
C ARG A 70 -6.58 16.56 -15.91
N ILE A 71 -5.99 15.39 -16.17
CA ILE A 71 -6.17 14.19 -15.34
C ILE A 71 -5.71 14.46 -13.91
N TRP A 72 -4.56 15.13 -13.75
CA TRP A 72 -4.03 15.45 -12.43
C TRP A 72 -4.94 16.42 -11.66
N GLN A 73 -5.49 17.45 -12.32
CA GLN A 73 -6.50 18.32 -11.71
C GLN A 73 -7.74 17.56 -11.26
N GLN A 74 -8.20 16.58 -12.05
CA GLN A 74 -9.35 15.75 -11.68
C GLN A 74 -9.05 14.84 -10.48
N LEU A 75 -7.86 14.23 -10.43
CA LEU A 75 -7.43 13.44 -9.28
C LEU A 75 -7.29 14.30 -8.01
N GLN A 76 -6.80 15.53 -8.13
CA GLN A 76 -6.75 16.48 -7.00
C GLN A 76 -8.13 16.86 -6.51
N HIS A 77 -9.08 17.10 -7.42
CA HIS A 77 -10.47 17.33 -7.05
C HIS A 77 -11.04 16.12 -6.32
N TYR A 78 -10.77 14.90 -6.80
CA TYR A 78 -11.24 13.68 -6.15
C TYR A 78 -10.61 13.45 -4.77
N ALA A 79 -9.36 13.85 -4.56
CA ALA A 79 -8.69 13.74 -3.28
C ALA A 79 -9.34 14.55 -2.15
N GLN A 80 -10.25 15.48 -2.48
CA GLN A 80 -11.04 16.22 -1.50
C GLN A 80 -12.19 15.40 -0.90
N PHE A 81 -12.60 14.30 -1.56
CA PHE A 81 -13.67 13.45 -1.06
C PHE A 81 -13.16 12.43 -0.03
N PRO A 82 -13.85 12.28 1.12
CA PRO A 82 -13.39 11.46 2.24
C PRO A 82 -13.37 9.95 1.94
N ASP A 83 -14.11 9.50 0.93
CA ASP A 83 -14.19 8.11 0.49
C ASP A 83 -13.26 7.79 -0.70
N PHE A 84 -12.58 8.78 -1.27
CA PHE A 84 -11.70 8.56 -2.43
C PHE A 84 -10.62 7.51 -2.16
N ASN A 85 -9.98 7.57 -0.99
CA ASN A 85 -8.97 6.59 -0.60
C ASN A 85 -9.57 5.17 -0.40
N ASN A 86 -10.86 5.06 -0.06
CA ASN A 86 -11.55 3.78 0.01
C ASN A 86 -11.75 3.17 -1.40
N TYR A 87 -12.05 4.00 -2.41
CA TYR A 87 -12.06 3.55 -3.80
C TYR A 87 -10.69 3.10 -4.29
N LEU A 88 -9.62 3.83 -3.94
CA LEU A 88 -8.26 3.45 -4.36
C LEU A 88 -7.81 2.13 -3.75
N VAL A 89 -8.06 1.91 -2.45
CA VAL A 89 -7.72 0.62 -1.82
C VAL A 89 -8.60 -0.51 -2.36
N PHE A 90 -9.89 -0.26 -2.61
CA PHE A 90 -10.79 -1.23 -3.23
C PHE A 90 -10.30 -1.63 -4.63
N LEU A 91 -9.87 -0.68 -5.45
CA LEU A 91 -9.32 -0.98 -6.78
C LEU A 91 -8.04 -1.78 -6.69
N LEU A 92 -7.14 -1.42 -5.78
CA LEU A 92 -5.92 -2.17 -5.52
C LEU A 92 -6.24 -3.62 -5.10
N ALA A 93 -7.15 -3.81 -4.15
CA ALA A 93 -7.44 -5.11 -3.53
C ALA A 93 -8.37 -5.99 -4.34
N ARG A 94 -9.51 -5.44 -4.77
CA ARG A 94 -10.67 -6.15 -5.33
C ARG A 94 -10.97 -5.79 -6.79
N GLY A 95 -10.13 -5.00 -7.46
CA GLY A 95 -10.26 -4.67 -8.89
C GLY A 95 -10.05 -5.85 -9.86
N GLN A 96 -10.68 -7.00 -9.60
CA GLN A 96 -10.66 -8.17 -10.47
C GLN A 96 -11.29 -7.79 -11.82
N GLY A 97 -10.64 -8.20 -12.92
CA GLY A 97 -11.02 -7.81 -14.28
C GLY A 97 -10.44 -6.50 -14.79
N LYS A 98 -9.76 -5.70 -13.94
CA LYS A 98 -8.94 -4.56 -14.37
C LYS A 98 -7.49 -4.96 -14.59
N SER A 99 -6.79 -4.21 -15.44
CA SER A 99 -5.37 -4.46 -15.68
C SER A 99 -4.55 -4.24 -14.40
N PHE A 100 -3.44 -4.95 -14.26
CA PHE A 100 -2.61 -4.83 -13.05
C PHE A 100 -1.99 -3.44 -12.95
N GLU A 101 -1.80 -2.72 -14.07
CA GLU A 101 -1.31 -1.34 -14.13
C GLU A 101 -2.30 -0.36 -13.50
N VAL A 102 -3.60 -0.49 -13.77
CA VAL A 102 -4.65 0.35 -13.14
C VAL A 102 -4.68 0.15 -11.64
N ARG A 103 -4.63 -1.11 -11.19
CA ARG A 103 -4.57 -1.45 -9.77
C ARG A 103 -3.29 -0.90 -9.12
N GLN A 104 -2.17 -0.96 -9.83
CA GLN A 104 -0.90 -0.39 -9.36
C GLN A 104 -0.97 1.13 -9.22
N ALA A 105 -1.50 1.82 -10.23
CA ALA A 105 -1.67 3.27 -10.21
C ALA A 105 -2.56 3.70 -9.05
N ALA A 106 -3.66 2.97 -8.79
CA ALA A 106 -4.52 3.21 -7.63
C ALA A 106 -3.73 3.08 -6.31
N GLY A 107 -2.94 2.02 -6.14
CA GLY A 107 -2.12 1.83 -4.94
C GLY A 107 -1.02 2.87 -4.76
N LEU A 108 -0.36 3.29 -5.83
CA LEU A 108 0.67 4.34 -5.78
C LEU A 108 0.06 5.71 -5.46
N LEU A 109 -1.12 6.02 -6.00
CA LEU A 109 -1.85 7.24 -5.64
C LEU A 109 -2.33 7.20 -4.19
N LEU A 110 -2.86 6.06 -3.74
CA LEU A 110 -3.26 5.84 -2.35
C LEU A 110 -2.09 6.12 -1.40
N LYS A 111 -0.92 5.54 -1.68
CA LYS A 111 0.31 5.77 -0.90
C LYS A 111 0.60 7.27 -0.71
N ASN A 112 0.52 8.04 -1.79
CA ASN A 112 0.82 9.47 -1.75
C ASN A 112 -0.22 10.23 -0.91
N ASN A 113 -1.50 9.88 -1.04
CA ASN A 113 -2.59 10.51 -0.29
C ASN A 113 -2.53 10.20 1.20
N LEU A 114 -2.21 8.95 1.59
CA LEU A 114 -2.20 8.53 2.98
C LEU A 114 -1.23 9.35 3.84
N ARG A 115 -0.06 9.72 3.31
CA ARG A 115 0.91 10.56 4.04
C ARG A 115 0.32 11.87 4.55
N ALA A 116 -0.57 12.50 3.77
CA ALA A 116 -1.16 13.79 4.10
C ALA A 116 -2.53 13.66 4.79
N ALA A 117 -3.33 12.66 4.41
CA ALA A 117 -4.74 12.59 4.79
C ALA A 117 -5.05 11.55 5.87
N PHE A 118 -4.21 10.53 6.12
CA PHE A 118 -4.63 9.36 6.90
C PHE A 118 -5.11 9.72 8.32
N VAL A 119 -4.41 10.62 9.01
CA VAL A 119 -4.75 11.04 10.37
C VAL A 119 -6.08 11.80 10.43
N SER A 120 -6.45 12.55 9.39
CA SER A 120 -7.71 13.31 9.32
C SER A 120 -8.88 12.49 8.76
N MET A 121 -8.63 11.29 8.23
CA MET A 121 -9.68 10.41 7.73
C MET A 121 -10.56 9.86 8.85
N PRO A 122 -11.85 9.58 8.57
CA PRO A 122 -12.73 8.91 9.52
C PRO A 122 -12.15 7.54 9.97
N PRO A 123 -12.29 7.16 11.26
CA PRO A 123 -11.76 5.89 11.76
C PRO A 123 -12.27 4.66 11.00
N SER A 124 -13.51 4.69 10.51
CA SER A 124 -14.09 3.63 9.68
C SER A 124 -13.33 3.45 8.36
N SER A 125 -12.96 4.54 7.69
CA SER A 125 -12.15 4.50 6.46
C SER A 125 -10.71 4.06 6.74
N GLN A 126 -10.12 4.50 7.86
CA GLN A 126 -8.79 4.04 8.28
C GLN A 126 -8.77 2.52 8.49
N GLN A 127 -9.76 1.98 9.21
CA GLN A 127 -9.89 0.54 9.44
C GLN A 127 -10.19 -0.23 8.15
N TYR A 128 -11.04 0.32 7.27
CA TYR A 128 -11.34 -0.26 5.97
C TYR A 128 -10.07 -0.45 5.13
N ILE A 129 -9.26 0.60 4.99
CA ILE A 129 -7.98 0.54 4.25
C ILE A 129 -7.06 -0.53 4.81
N LYS A 130 -6.90 -0.57 6.14
CA LYS A 130 -6.09 -1.60 6.81
C LYS A 130 -6.59 -3.00 6.45
N SER A 131 -7.89 -3.25 6.59
CA SER A 131 -8.48 -4.57 6.33
C SER A 131 -8.38 -5.03 4.88
N GLU A 132 -8.45 -4.11 3.90
CA GLU A 132 -8.34 -4.45 2.48
C GLU A 132 -6.90 -4.75 2.05
N LEU A 133 -5.90 -4.16 2.74
CA LEU A 133 -4.49 -4.38 2.41
C LEU A 133 -3.98 -5.75 2.88
N LEU A 134 -4.43 -6.26 4.04
CA LEU A 134 -3.87 -7.48 4.64
C LEU A 134 -3.98 -8.71 3.72
N PRO A 135 -5.15 -9.03 3.10
CA PRO A 135 -5.25 -10.17 2.19
C PRO A 135 -4.40 -10.00 0.93
N CYS A 136 -4.05 -8.77 0.56
CA CYS A 136 -3.32 -8.47 -0.66
C CYS A 136 -1.80 -8.70 -0.52
N ILE A 137 -1.31 -8.96 0.69
CA ILE A 137 0.09 -9.33 0.95
C ILE A 137 0.45 -10.58 0.13
N GLY A 138 -0.44 -11.59 0.11
CA GLY A 138 -0.26 -12.83 -0.64
C GLY A 138 -0.84 -12.83 -2.07
N ALA A 139 -1.06 -11.67 -2.70
CA ALA A 139 -1.67 -11.62 -4.03
C ALA A 139 -0.82 -12.35 -5.10
N ASN A 140 -1.42 -13.10 -6.02
CA ASN A 140 -0.69 -13.87 -7.05
C ASN A 140 0.17 -13.00 -7.99
N ASN A 141 -0.19 -11.72 -8.16
CA ASN A 141 0.55 -10.80 -9.01
C ASN A 141 1.64 -10.10 -8.20
N ARG A 142 2.92 -10.38 -8.52
CA ARG A 142 4.09 -9.79 -7.88
C ARG A 142 4.10 -8.26 -7.85
N ALA A 143 3.61 -7.61 -8.91
CA ALA A 143 3.58 -6.15 -8.96
C ALA A 143 2.56 -5.58 -7.97
N ILE A 144 1.40 -6.23 -7.82
CA ILE A 144 0.40 -5.88 -6.80
C ILE A 144 0.97 -6.11 -5.39
N ARG A 145 1.61 -7.26 -5.12
CA ARG A 145 2.26 -7.51 -3.82
C ARG A 145 3.27 -6.41 -3.48
N SER A 146 4.12 -6.05 -4.43
CA SER A 146 5.11 -4.99 -4.24
C SER A 146 4.45 -3.65 -3.93
N THR A 147 3.39 -3.25 -4.66
CA THR A 147 2.67 -2.01 -4.38
C THR A 147 2.00 -2.03 -3.01
N VAL A 148 1.36 -3.14 -2.64
CA VAL A 148 0.75 -3.33 -1.32
C VAL A 148 1.80 -3.21 -0.22
N GLY A 149 2.96 -3.86 -0.36
CA GLY A 149 4.07 -3.72 0.58
C GLY A 149 4.55 -2.27 0.73
N THR A 150 4.58 -1.50 -0.36
CA THR A 150 4.91 -0.07 -0.31
C THR A 150 3.84 0.75 0.41
N VAL A 151 2.55 0.49 0.16
CA VAL A 151 1.44 1.16 0.87
C VAL A 151 1.46 0.81 2.36
N ILE A 152 1.68 -0.47 2.70
CA ILE A 152 1.82 -0.96 4.07
C ILE A 152 2.96 -0.23 4.78
N SER A 153 4.15 -0.13 4.16
CA SER A 153 5.29 0.55 4.78
C SER A 153 4.98 2.02 5.10
N VAL A 154 4.37 2.75 4.17
CA VAL A 154 3.95 4.14 4.40
C VAL A 154 2.90 4.25 5.50
N LEU A 155 1.92 3.36 5.50
CA LEU A 155 0.87 3.40 6.51
C LEU A 155 1.42 3.06 7.90
N PHE A 156 2.35 2.10 7.96
CA PHE A 156 3.06 1.73 9.18
C PHE A 156 3.91 2.87 9.75
N GLN A 157 4.61 3.64 8.89
CA GLN A 157 5.31 4.87 9.31
C GLN A 157 4.39 5.90 10.00
N ILE A 158 3.11 5.93 9.64
CA ILE A 158 2.15 6.90 10.18
C ILE A 158 1.56 6.41 11.51
N VAL A 159 1.22 5.13 11.60
CA VAL A 159 0.46 4.57 12.73
C VAL A 159 1.33 3.86 13.77
N GLY A 160 2.56 3.50 13.42
CA GLY A 160 3.46 2.70 14.23
C GLY A 160 2.95 1.29 14.52
N VAL A 161 3.67 0.56 15.36
CA VAL A 161 3.32 -0.82 15.72
C VAL A 161 1.99 -0.88 16.48
N THR A 162 1.79 0.05 17.43
CA THR A 162 0.61 0.10 18.29
C THR A 162 -0.67 0.40 17.50
N GLY A 163 -0.55 1.14 16.40
CA GLY A 163 -1.68 1.49 15.56
C GLY A 163 -2.11 0.40 14.58
N TRP A 164 -1.35 -0.69 14.41
CA TRP A 164 -1.70 -1.74 13.44
C TRP A 164 -1.14 -3.12 13.80
N ILE A 165 -1.51 -3.63 14.97
CA ILE A 165 -1.07 -4.93 15.49
C ILE A 165 -1.50 -6.09 14.57
N GLU A 166 -2.65 -5.97 13.90
CA GLU A 166 -3.19 -6.98 12.99
C GLU A 166 -2.27 -7.25 11.79
N LEU A 167 -1.44 -6.28 11.40
CA LEU A 167 -0.43 -6.45 10.35
C LEU A 167 0.56 -7.57 10.71
N PHE A 168 1.03 -7.62 11.95
CA PHE A 168 1.99 -8.63 12.39
C PHE A 168 1.39 -10.03 12.37
N GLN A 169 0.13 -10.16 12.76
CA GLN A 169 -0.60 -11.42 12.70
C GLN A 169 -0.73 -11.90 11.24
N ALA A 170 -1.10 -10.99 10.32
CA ALA A 170 -1.20 -11.31 8.89
C ALA A 170 0.15 -11.68 8.27
N LEU A 171 1.22 -10.94 8.59
CA LEU A 171 2.58 -11.23 8.12
C LEU A 171 3.05 -12.61 8.62
N HIS A 172 2.86 -12.90 9.91
CA HIS A 172 3.23 -14.18 10.49
C HIS A 172 2.48 -15.35 9.81
N GLN A 173 1.16 -15.22 9.62
CA GLN A 173 0.36 -16.21 8.90
C GLN A 173 0.84 -16.42 7.45
N CYS A 174 1.18 -15.34 6.74
CA CYS A 174 1.72 -15.43 5.38
C CYS A 174 3.06 -16.17 5.33
N LEU A 175 3.94 -15.93 6.31
CA LEU A 175 5.23 -16.62 6.41
C LEU A 175 5.12 -18.11 6.71
N ASP A 176 4.04 -18.52 7.39
CA ASP A 176 3.78 -19.92 7.78
C ASP A 176 2.91 -20.69 6.79
N SER A 177 2.27 -19.99 5.84
CA SER A 177 1.37 -20.58 4.84
C SER A 177 2.02 -21.61 3.89
N ASN A 178 3.36 -21.65 3.82
CA ASN A 178 4.15 -22.45 2.88
C ASN A 178 3.82 -22.18 1.39
N ASP A 179 3.09 -21.11 1.10
CA ASP A 179 2.83 -20.60 -0.24
C ASP A 179 3.88 -19.55 -0.61
N LEU A 180 4.50 -19.68 -1.78
CA LEU A 180 5.61 -18.81 -2.17
C LEU A 180 5.18 -17.34 -2.32
N ASP A 181 3.99 -17.09 -2.87
CA ASP A 181 3.51 -15.72 -3.09
C ASP A 181 3.21 -15.03 -1.75
N HIS A 182 2.67 -15.76 -0.77
CA HIS A 182 2.44 -15.28 0.59
C HIS A 182 3.77 -15.02 1.32
N MET A 183 4.69 -15.98 1.30
CA MET A 183 6.00 -15.83 1.94
C MET A 183 6.80 -14.67 1.34
N GLU A 184 6.85 -14.56 0.01
CA GLU A 184 7.54 -13.45 -0.67
C GLU A 184 6.88 -12.10 -0.39
N GLY A 185 5.55 -12.03 -0.42
CA GLY A 185 4.82 -10.79 -0.16
C GLY A 185 5.03 -10.29 1.26
N ALA A 186 4.97 -11.19 2.24
CA ALA A 186 5.25 -10.85 3.63
C ALA A 186 6.71 -10.44 3.83
N MET A 187 7.67 -11.17 3.25
CA MET A 187 9.08 -10.81 3.33
C MET A 187 9.39 -9.47 2.64
N ASP A 188 8.74 -9.14 1.53
CA ASP A 188 8.91 -7.86 0.84
C ASP A 188 8.32 -6.69 1.66
N ALA A 189 7.15 -6.89 2.28
CA ALA A 189 6.56 -5.92 3.19
C ALA A 189 7.44 -5.69 4.43
N ILE A 190 7.92 -6.77 5.07
CA ILE A 190 8.82 -6.68 6.22
C ILE A 190 10.11 -5.97 5.81
N TYR A 191 10.72 -6.33 4.68
CA TYR A 191 11.92 -5.68 4.17
C TYR A 191 11.75 -4.16 4.05
N LYS A 192 10.63 -3.70 3.48
CA LYS A 192 10.32 -2.27 3.34
C LYS A 192 10.14 -1.58 4.69
N ILE A 193 9.45 -2.22 5.64
CA ILE A 193 9.30 -1.67 7.00
C ILE A 193 10.68 -1.58 7.70
N CYS A 194 11.53 -2.60 7.55
CA CYS A 194 12.88 -2.59 8.10
C CYS A 194 13.77 -1.49 7.49
N GLU A 195 13.58 -1.19 6.20
CA GLU A 195 14.31 -0.12 5.52
C GLU A 195 13.83 1.27 5.98
N ASP A 196 12.53 1.44 6.19
CA ASP A 196 11.93 2.74 6.47
C ASP A 196 11.90 3.11 7.96
N VAL A 197 11.56 2.17 8.84
CA VAL A 197 11.36 2.38 10.30
C VAL A 197 11.83 1.16 11.12
N PRO A 198 13.15 0.86 11.12
CA PRO A 198 13.67 -0.31 11.83
C PRO A 198 13.49 -0.25 13.36
N GLU A 199 13.51 0.96 13.94
CA GLU A 199 13.38 1.19 15.39
C GLU A 199 12.03 0.72 15.93
N GLU A 200 10.95 0.91 15.16
CA GLU A 200 9.60 0.45 15.52
C GLU A 200 9.51 -1.08 15.62
N LEU A 201 10.43 -1.83 15.01
CA LEU A 201 10.39 -3.30 15.11
C LEU A 201 11.12 -3.84 16.36
N ASP A 202 11.89 -2.99 17.05
CA ASP A 202 12.63 -3.31 18.29
C ASP A 202 12.07 -2.57 19.53
N VAL A 203 10.77 -2.27 19.53
CA VAL A 203 10.08 -1.73 20.72
C VAL A 203 9.21 -2.79 21.40
N ASP A 204 9.12 -2.70 22.73
CA ASP A 204 8.18 -3.47 23.52
C ASP A 204 6.78 -2.88 23.36
N VAL A 205 5.87 -3.66 22.80
CA VAL A 205 4.52 -3.18 22.42
C VAL A 205 3.45 -3.81 23.30
N PRO A 206 2.63 -3.00 23.99
CA PRO A 206 1.48 -3.51 24.74
C PRO A 206 0.52 -4.29 23.84
N GLY A 207 0.30 -5.57 24.15
CA GLY A 207 -0.57 -6.46 23.38
C GLY A 207 0.16 -7.48 22.50
N LEU A 208 1.48 -7.34 22.30
CA LEU A 208 2.34 -8.39 21.76
C LEU A 208 3.10 -9.08 22.90
N SER A 209 3.29 -10.40 22.79
CA SER A 209 4.01 -11.18 23.80
C SER A 209 5.52 -10.93 23.78
N GLU A 210 6.05 -10.55 22.63
CA GLU A 210 7.47 -10.26 22.40
C GLU A 210 7.60 -9.11 21.39
N ARG A 211 8.80 -8.52 21.30
CA ARG A 211 9.13 -7.54 20.28
C ARG A 211 8.88 -8.12 18.89
N PRO A 212 8.33 -7.35 17.94
CA PRO A 212 8.08 -7.84 16.58
C PRO A 212 9.29 -8.51 15.93
N ILE A 213 10.49 -7.98 16.17
CA ILE A 213 11.74 -8.54 15.65
C ILE A 213 12.02 -9.96 16.16
N ASN A 214 11.71 -10.27 17.42
CA ASN A 214 11.95 -11.58 18.00
C ASN A 214 11.06 -12.66 17.36
N VAL A 215 9.87 -12.27 16.91
CA VAL A 215 8.95 -13.16 16.20
C VAL A 215 9.45 -13.46 14.78
N PHE A 216 9.97 -12.47 14.05
CA PHE A 216 10.36 -12.66 12.65
C PHE A 216 11.80 -13.15 12.45
N MET A 217 12.72 -12.82 13.35
CA MET A 217 14.13 -13.15 13.20
C MET A 217 14.40 -14.65 13.00
N PRO A 218 13.78 -15.58 13.76
CA PRO A 218 13.98 -17.02 13.54
C PRO A 218 13.59 -17.45 12.12
N ARG A 219 12.48 -16.90 11.60
CA ARG A 219 11.98 -17.23 10.26
C ARG A 219 12.86 -16.65 9.17
N MET A 220 13.35 -15.42 9.33
CA MET A 220 14.33 -14.81 8.42
C MET A 220 15.62 -15.65 8.32
N LEU A 221 16.14 -16.12 9.45
CA LEU A 221 17.33 -16.97 9.48
C LEU A 221 17.08 -18.33 8.81
N GLN A 222 15.89 -18.92 9.01
CA GLN A 222 15.52 -20.17 8.35
C GLN A 222 15.47 -20.01 6.82
N PHE A 223 15.01 -18.86 6.32
CA PHE A 223 14.95 -18.61 4.89
C PHE A 223 16.30 -18.49 4.20
N PHE A 224 17.43 -18.36 4.92
CA PHE A 224 18.76 -18.47 4.30
C PHE A 224 18.99 -19.83 3.63
N GLN A 225 18.31 -20.87 4.13
CA GLN A 225 18.34 -22.23 3.57
C GLN A 225 17.16 -22.51 2.64
N SER A 226 16.33 -21.51 2.33
CA SER A 226 15.18 -21.67 1.45
C SER A 226 15.65 -22.10 0.04
N PRO A 227 14.92 -22.99 -0.66
CA PRO A 227 15.20 -23.30 -2.05
C PRO A 227 15.00 -22.08 -2.97
N HIS A 228 14.17 -21.11 -2.56
CA HIS A 228 13.83 -19.93 -3.34
C HIS A 228 14.86 -18.80 -3.14
N ALA A 229 15.49 -18.37 -4.24
CA ALA A 229 16.51 -17.32 -4.21
C ALA A 229 15.97 -15.96 -3.76
N SER A 230 14.70 -15.68 -4.06
CA SER A 230 14.00 -14.46 -3.64
C SER A 230 13.90 -14.34 -2.12
N LEU A 231 13.47 -15.41 -1.45
CA LEU A 231 13.38 -15.46 0.02
C LEU A 231 14.76 -15.29 0.65
N ARG A 232 15.78 -16.00 0.15
CA ARG A 232 17.18 -15.81 0.62
C ARG A 232 17.63 -14.35 0.52
N LYS A 233 17.37 -13.70 -0.62
CA LYS A 233 17.72 -12.29 -0.86
C LYS A 233 16.98 -11.36 0.10
N LEU A 234 15.66 -11.50 0.24
CA LEU A 234 14.85 -10.64 1.10
C LEU A 234 15.25 -10.79 2.56
N SER A 235 15.44 -12.01 3.05
CA SER A 235 15.86 -12.27 4.43
C SER A 235 17.22 -11.69 4.75
N LEU A 236 18.19 -11.84 3.83
CA LEU A 236 19.51 -11.24 4.01
C LEU A 236 19.41 -9.71 4.02
N GLY A 237 18.54 -9.15 3.16
CA GLY A 237 18.22 -7.73 3.13
C GLY A 237 17.68 -7.24 4.47
N CYS A 238 16.67 -7.90 5.03
CA CYS A 238 16.08 -7.52 6.32
C CYS A 238 17.13 -7.54 7.44
N ILE A 239 17.89 -8.64 7.54
CA ILE A 239 18.91 -8.79 8.60
C ILE A 239 20.00 -7.72 8.47
N ASN A 240 20.43 -7.38 7.25
CA ASN A 240 21.42 -6.32 7.04
C ASN A 240 20.92 -4.96 7.56
N GLN A 241 19.63 -4.64 7.40
CA GLN A 241 19.09 -3.39 7.93
C GLN A 241 19.14 -3.37 9.47
N TYR A 242 18.88 -4.50 10.12
CA TYR A 242 18.97 -4.58 11.59
C TYR A 242 20.39 -4.53 12.13
N ILE A 243 21.38 -5.08 11.42
CA ILE A 243 22.78 -5.01 11.86
C ILE A 243 23.21 -3.54 12.03
N VAL A 244 22.73 -2.63 11.17
CA VAL A 244 23.05 -1.20 11.26
C VAL A 244 22.41 -0.54 12.49
N VAL A 245 21.27 -1.06 12.95
CA VAL A 245 20.45 -0.47 14.01
C VAL A 245 20.71 -1.14 15.37
N MET A 246 21.38 -2.29 15.40
CA MET A 246 21.77 -2.92 16.65
C MET A 246 22.68 -1.98 17.47
N PRO A 247 22.41 -1.81 18.77
CA PRO A 247 23.31 -1.09 19.65
C PRO A 247 24.71 -1.71 19.59
N SER A 248 25.72 -0.87 19.46
CA SER A 248 27.10 -1.30 19.70
C SER A 248 27.18 -1.71 21.17
N VAL A 249 27.31 -3.01 21.43
CA VAL A 249 27.62 -3.56 22.74
C VAL A 249 28.91 -2.96 23.32
#